data_AF-A0A8T5IL17-F1
#
_entry.id   AF-A0A8T5IL17-F1
#
_cell.length_a   1.000
_cell.length_b   1.000
_cell.length_c   1.000
_cell.angle_alpha   90.00
_cell.angle_beta   90.00
_cell.angle_gamma   90.00
#
_symmetry.space_group_name_H-M   'P 1'
#
loop_
_entity.id
_entity.type
_entity.pdbx_description
1 polymer ?
#
loop_
_entity_poly.entity_id
_entity_poly.type
_entity_poly.pdbx_seq_one_letter_code
_entity_poly.pdbx_strand_id
1 'polypeptide(L)' 'MEIWKISGIILALILIFIFGFFYFRESPKKFYRKAKSLHREGEDCYEAGDVDLAEEYYQKANDCRKRAGELE' A
#
# COMPACT_ATOMS: atom_id res chain seq x y z
N MET A 1 4.31 44.90 7.73
CA MET A 1 3.92 43.49 7.90
C MET A 1 4.70 42.93 9.07
N GLU A 2 4.01 42.49 10.12
CA GLU A 2 4.68 41.96 11.32
C GLU A 2 5.27 40.59 10.99
N ILE A 3 6.59 40.47 11.08
CA ILE A 3 7.38 39.28 10.73
C ILE A 3 6.84 38.02 11.43
N TRP A 4 6.30 38.18 12.64
CA TRP A 4 5.68 37.13 13.45
C TRP A 4 4.47 36.46 12.79
N LYS A 5 3.68 37.19 11.98
CA LYS A 5 2.52 36.65 11.26
C LYS A 5 2.95 35.78 10.07
N ILE A 6 4.02 36.17 9.38
CA ILE A 6 4.56 35.42 8.23
C ILE A 6 5.20 34.11 8.72
N SER A 7 5.93 34.16 9.84
CA SER A 7 6.53 32.98 10.45
C SER A 7 5.49 31.93 10.86
N GLY A 8 4.37 32.36 11.45
CA GLY A 8 3.27 31.46 11.82
C GLY A 8 2.64 30.75 10.61
N ILE A 9 2.46 31.46 9.50
CA ILE A 9 1.88 30.89 8.26
C ILE A 9 2.82 29.85 7.65
N ILE A 10 4.12 30.14 7.57
CA ILE A 10 5.11 29.21 7.02
C ILE A 10 5.16 27.92 7.85
N LEU A 11 5.13 28.04 9.17
CA LEU A 11 5.18 26.88 10.07
C LEU A 11 3.92 26.01 9.94
N ALA A 12 2.74 26.63 9.78
CA ALA A 12 1.51 25.91 9.51
C ALA A 12 1.54 25.16 8.17
N LEU A 13 2.09 25.78 7.11
CA LEU A 13 2.23 25.13 5.80
C LEU A 13 3.19 23.94 5.85
N ILE A 14 4.31 24.06 6.57
CA ILE A 14 5.25 22.96 6.78
C ILE A 14 4.58 21.80 7.53
N LEU A 15 3.82 22.09 8.59
CA LEU A 15 3.09 21.06 9.33
C LEU A 15 2.04 20.37 8.47
N ILE A 16 1.27 21.10 7.67
CA ILE A 16 0.29 20.52 6.74
C ILE A 16 1.00 19.65 5.69
N PHE A 17 2.14 20.12 5.17
CA PHE A 17 2.91 19.37 4.18
C PHE A 17 3.46 18.06 4.77
N ILE A 18 4.06 18.12 5.96
CA ILE A 18 4.56 16.93 6.67
C ILE A 18 3.41 15.99 7.01
N PHE A 19 2.30 16.51 7.52
CA PHE A 19 1.14 15.72 7.90
C PHE A 19 0.50 15.04 6.69
N GLY A 20 0.34 15.77 5.57
CA GLY A 20 -0.14 15.23 4.31
C GLY A 20 0.81 14.17 3.73
N PHE A 21 2.11 14.43 3.76
CA PHE A 21 3.13 13.47 3.33
C PHE A 21 3.11 12.19 4.19
N PHE A 22 2.94 12.32 5.50
CA PHE A 22 2.85 11.19 6.41
C PHE A 22 1.55 10.41 6.24
N TYR A 23 0.43 11.09 5.97
CA TYR A 23 -0.87 10.45 5.71
C TYR A 23 -0.89 9.72 4.36
N PHE A 24 -0.16 10.23 3.36
CA PHE A 24 -0.03 9.62 2.03
C PHE A 24 0.95 8.44 2.00
N ARG A 25 1.66 8.13 3.09
CA ARG A 25 2.42 6.87 3.21
C ARG A 25 1.44 5.71 3.32
N GLU A 26 0.92 5.28 2.18
CA GLU A 26 0.09 4.10 2.04
C GLU A 26 0.87 2.89 2.56
N SER A 27 0.38 2.27 3.64
CA SER A 27 1.18 1.27 4.35
C SER A 27 1.35 0.00 3.51
N PRO A 28 2.59 -0.44 3.18
CA PRO A 28 2.87 -1.65 2.38
C PRO A 28 2.26 -2.91 2.99
N LYS A 29 2.00 -2.89 4.31
CA LYS A 29 1.29 -3.94 5.06
C LYS A 29 -0.07 -4.33 4.47
N LYS A 30 -0.79 -3.40 3.83
CA LYS A 30 -2.08 -3.72 3.19
C LYS A 30 -1.90 -4.66 1.99
N PHE A 31 -0.87 -4.43 1.18
CA PHE A 31 -0.56 -5.25 0.02
C PHE A 31 -0.08 -6.66 0.41
N TYR A 32 0.75 -6.78 1.46
CA TYR A 32 1.13 -8.09 1.98
C TYR A 32 -0.06 -8.93 2.48
N ARG A 33 -1.01 -8.29 3.18
CA ARG A 33 -2.23 -8.98 3.63
C ARG A 33 -3.07 -9.46 2.44
N LYS A 34 -3.23 -8.61 1.42
CA LYS A 34 -3.97 -8.96 0.21
C LYS A 34 -3.29 -10.10 -0.56
N ALA A 35 -1.97 -10.06 -0.70
CA ALA A 35 -1.19 -11.13 -1.32
C ALA A 35 -1.36 -12.48 -0.60
N LYS A 36 -1.40 -12.47 0.73
CA LYS A 36 -1.62 -13.69 1.52
C LYS A 36 -3.01 -14.30 1.29
N SER A 37 -4.05 -13.47 1.19
CA SER A 37 -5.41 -13.93 0.88
C SER A 37 -5.47 -14.58 -0.50
N LEU A 38 -4.96 -13.89 -1.52
CA LEU A 38 -4.95 -14.37 -2.90
C LEU A 38 -4.16 -15.68 -3.05
N HIS A 39 -3.05 -15.81 -2.32
CA HIS A 39 -2.28 -17.05 -2.34
C HIS A 39 -3.07 -18.23 -1.77
N ARG A 40 -3.85 -18.01 -0.71
CA ARG A 40 -4.72 -19.04 -0.13
C ARG A 40 -5.86 -19.42 -1.07
N GLU A 41 -6.49 -18.43 -1.71
CA GLU A 41 -7.52 -18.69 -2.72
C GLU A 41 -6.97 -19.50 -3.91
N GLY A 42 -5.73 -19.22 -4.33
CA GLY A 42 -5.04 -20.02 -5.35
C GLY A 42 -4.74 -21.45 -4.89
N GLU A 43 -4.39 -21.65 -3.62
CA GLU A 43 -4.20 -22.99 -3.02
C GLU A 43 -5.50 -23.78 -3.02
N ASP A 44 -6.62 -23.17 -2.59
CA ASP A 44 -7.95 -23.78 -2.61
C ASP A 44 -8.38 -24.18 -4.04
N CYS A 45 -8.09 -23.34 -5.05
CA CYS A 45 -8.37 -23.65 -6.45
C CYS A 45 -7.50 -24.79 -6.99
N TYR A 46 -6.22 -24.81 -6.60
CA TYR A 46 -5.29 -25.86 -6.98
C TYR A 46 -5.71 -27.22 -6.40
N GLU A 47 -6.13 -27.24 -5.13
CA GLU A 47 -6.69 -28.42 -4.48
C GLU A 47 -8.01 -28.89 -5.14
N ALA A 48 -8.83 -27.94 -5.61
CA ALA A 48 -10.04 -28.25 -6.38
C ALA A 48 -9.77 -28.75 -7.81
N GLY A 49 -8.51 -28.70 -8.27
CA GLY A 49 -8.10 -29.11 -9.62
C GLY A 49 -8.26 -28.04 -10.70
N ASP A 50 -8.66 -26.81 -10.32
CA ASP A 50 -8.73 -25.67 -11.23
C ASP A 50 -7.39 -24.94 -11.26
N VAL A 51 -6.46 -25.53 -12.01
CA VAL A 51 -5.06 -25.08 -12.09
C VAL A 51 -4.94 -23.72 -12.79
N ASP A 52 -5.80 -23.46 -13.77
CA ASP A 52 -5.81 -22.19 -14.52
C ASP A 52 -6.20 -21.02 -13.62
N LEU A 53 -7.26 -21.21 -12.81
CA LEU A 53 -7.71 -20.20 -11.86
C LEU A 53 -6.72 -20.03 -10.70
N ALA A 54 -6.08 -21.12 -10.25
CA ALA A 54 -5.03 -21.06 -9.23
C ALA A 54 -3.83 -20.22 -9.67
N GLU A 55 -3.38 -20.38 -10.92
CA GLU A 55 -2.29 -19.60 -11.50
C GLU A 55 -2.66 -18.10 -11.56
N GLU A 56 -3.90 -17.77 -11.93
CA GLU A 56 -4.37 -16.38 -11.94
C GLU A 56 -4.32 -15.76 -10.52
N TYR A 57 -4.73 -16.50 -9.49
CA TYR A 57 -4.65 -16.06 -8.10
C TYR A 57 -3.21 -15.89 -7.63
N TYR A 58 -2.30 -16.79 -8.01
CA TYR A 58 -0.88 -16.69 -7.68
C TYR A 58 -0.21 -15.49 -8.35
N GLN A 59 -0.54 -15.20 -9.61
CA GLN A 59 -0.04 -14.00 -10.30
C GLN A 59 -0.51 -12.73 -9.61
N LYS A 60 -1.82 -12.64 -9.27
CA LYS A 60 -2.35 -11.50 -8.52
C LYS A 60 -1.69 -11.34 -7.15
N ALA A 61 -1.38 -12.45 -6.46
CA ALA A 61 -0.67 -12.43 -5.19
C ALA A 61 0.76 -11.87 -5.34
N ASN A 62 1.46 -12.27 -6.41
CA ASN A 62 2.80 -11.79 -6.71
C ASN A 62 2.82 -10.31 -7.08
N ASP A 63 1.86 -9.84 -7.86
CA ASP A 63 1.70 -8.41 -8.17
C ASP A 63 1.49 -7.58 -6.90
N CYS A 64 0.70 -8.09 -5.94
CA CYS A 64 0.53 -7.45 -4.65
C CYS A 64 1.85 -7.42 -3.85
N ARG A 65 2.65 -8.50 -3.84
CA ARG A 65 3.97 -8.52 -3.17
C ARG A 65 4.95 -7.54 -3.80
N LYS A 66 4.95 -7.44 -5.14
CA LYS A 66 5.79 -6.51 -5.88
C LYS A 66 5.45 -5.05 -5.55
N ARG A 67 4.15 -4.70 -5.58
CA ARG A 67 3.68 -3.37 -5.16
C ARG A 67 3.99 -3.06 -3.70
N ALA A 68 3.94 -4.07 -2.83
CA ALA A 68 4.33 -3.88 -1.43
C ALA A 68 5.82 -3.53 -1.29
N GLY A 69 6.69 -4.20 -2.04
CA GLY A 69 8.13 -3.94 -2.05
C GLY A 69 8.51 -2.60 -2.71
N GLU A 70 7.73 -2.11 -3.68
CA GLU A 70 7.91 -0.77 -4.24
C GLU A 70 7.53 0.36 -3.27
N LEU A 71 6.79 0.04 -2.20
CA LEU A 71 6.31 0.98 -1.18
C LEU A 71 7.10 0.93 0.14
N GLU A 72 8.09 0.03 0.26
CA GLU A 72 9.02 -0.05 1.40
C GLU A 72 10.19 0.93 1.25
#